data_AF-A0A2V7FHV7-F1
#
_entry.id   AF-A0A2V7FHV7-F1
#
_cell.length_a   1.000
_cell.length_b   1.000
_cell.length_c   1.000
_cell.angle_alpha   90.00
_cell.angle_beta   90.00
_cell.angle_gamma   90.00
#
_symmetry.space_group_name_H-M   'P 1'
#
loop_
_entity.id
_entity.type
_entity.pdbx_description
1 polymer ?
#
loop_
_entity_poly.entity_id
_entity_poly.type
_entity_poly.pdbx_seq_one_letter_code
_entity_poly.pdbx_strand_id
1 'polypeptide(L)'
;MKDVVTPLSDADVASLKAGDRVRISGVIYTARDAAHGRLLPLIEKGEPLPIDVKGQIIYYTGPSPARPGSVIGSVGPTTASRMDKFTPALLALGLKGTIGKGYRGQPVKEALRQHTG
;
A
#
# COMPACT_ATOMS: atom_id res chain seq x y z
N MET A 1 -15.02 2.91 -14.58
CA MET A 1 -14.63 2.73 -13.17
C MET A 1 -14.43 1.24 -12.99
N LYS A 2 -13.29 0.80 -12.47
CA LYS A 2 -12.94 -0.62 -12.29
C LYS A 2 -13.10 -1.00 -10.84
N ASP A 3 -13.64 -2.18 -10.59
CA ASP A 3 -13.83 -2.71 -9.23
C ASP A 3 -12.79 -3.81 -9.00
N VAL A 4 -12.10 -3.75 -7.86
CA VAL A 4 -11.14 -4.77 -7.43
C VAL A 4 -11.38 -5.15 -5.98
N VAL A 5 -11.07 -6.40 -5.64
CA VAL A 5 -11.26 -6.94 -4.29
C VAL A 5 -9.92 -7.43 -3.76
N THR A 6 -9.54 -7.02 -2.55
CA THR A 6 -8.31 -7.51 -1.92
C THR A 6 -8.53 -8.88 -1.25
N PRO A 7 -7.52 -9.77 -1.24
CA PRO A 7 -6.18 -9.61 -1.83
C PRO A 7 -6.20 -9.63 -3.36
N LEU A 8 -5.45 -8.73 -3.99
CA LEU A 8 -5.29 -8.63 -5.44
C LEU A 8 -4.43 -9.77 -5.99
N SER A 9 -4.86 -10.28 -7.15
CA SER A 9 -4.04 -11.13 -8.01
C SER A 9 -3.18 -10.30 -8.98
N ASP A 10 -2.20 -10.95 -9.61
CA ASP A 10 -1.42 -10.35 -10.69
C ASP A 10 -2.29 -9.93 -11.88
N ALA A 11 -3.37 -10.69 -12.15
CA ALA A 11 -4.31 -10.37 -13.22
C ALA A 11 -5.11 -9.10 -12.92
N ASP A 12 -5.49 -8.88 -11.66
CA ASP A 12 -6.17 -7.65 -11.24
C ASP A 12 -5.29 -6.44 -11.52
N VAL A 13 -4.02 -6.50 -11.10
CA VAL A 13 -3.05 -5.41 -11.32
C VAL A 13 -2.75 -5.20 -12.81
N ALA A 14 -2.50 -6.29 -13.55
CA ALA A 14 -2.21 -6.22 -14.99
C ALA A 14 -3.38 -5.65 -15.82
N SER A 15 -4.60 -5.77 -15.31
CA SER A 15 -5.78 -5.17 -15.95
C SER A 15 -5.82 -3.63 -15.82
N LEU A 16 -5.13 -3.04 -14.83
CA LEU A 16 -5.18 -1.62 -14.52
C LEU A 16 -4.24 -0.80 -15.41
N LYS A 17 -4.65 0.44 -15.72
CA LYS A 17 -3.85 1.42 -16.45
C LYS A 17 -3.84 2.76 -15.71
N ALA A 18 -2.76 3.52 -15.86
CA ALA A 18 -2.69 4.87 -15.33
C ALA A 18 -3.85 5.72 -15.86
N GLY A 19 -4.54 6.44 -14.97
CA GLY A 19 -5.75 7.20 -15.29
C GLY A 19 -7.06 6.46 -15.01
N ASP A 20 -7.02 5.14 -14.75
CA ASP A 20 -8.21 4.40 -14.34
C ASP A 20 -8.74 4.90 -13.00
N ARG A 21 -10.07 5.03 -12.91
CA ARG A 21 -10.78 5.20 -11.64
C ARG A 21 -11.10 3.83 -11.06
N VAL A 22 -10.57 3.53 -9.88
CA VAL A 22 -10.69 2.21 -9.23
C VAL A 22 -11.52 2.32 -7.95
N ARG A 23 -12.41 1.36 -7.72
CA ARG A 23 -13.07 1.09 -6.44
C ARG A 23 -12.45 -0.16 -5.84
N ILE A 24 -12.06 -0.06 -4.58
CA ILE A 24 -11.42 -1.16 -3.85
C ILE A 24 -12.39 -1.62 -2.78
N SER A 25 -12.59 -2.92 -2.64
CA SER A 25 -13.37 -3.55 -1.57
C SER A 25 -12.57 -4.67 -0.91
N GLY A 26 -12.85 -4.94 0.37
CA GLY A 26 -12.08 -5.91 1.15
C GLY A 26 -11.18 -5.26 2.20
N VAL A 27 -10.19 -6.01 2.67
CA VAL A 27 -9.27 -5.59 3.72
C VAL A 27 -8.08 -4.85 3.11
N ILE A 28 -7.76 -3.68 3.64
CA ILE A 28 -6.50 -2.97 3.34
C ILE A 28 -5.82 -2.61 4.66
N TYR A 29 -4.50 -2.49 4.65
CA TYR A 29 -3.76 -2.09 5.83
C TYR A 29 -3.45 -0.60 5.81
N THR A 30 -3.41 0.03 6.97
CA THR A 30 -2.90 1.40 7.09
C THR A 30 -1.49 1.38 7.65
N ALA A 31 -0.54 2.00 6.97
CA ALA A 31 0.81 2.16 7.49
C ALA A 31 1.45 3.44 6.92
N ARG A 32 2.27 4.10 7.72
CA ARG A 32 3.07 5.27 7.29
C ARG A 32 4.48 5.19 7.85
N ASP A 33 5.13 6.32 8.06
CA ASP A 33 6.56 6.45 8.38
C ASP A 33 7.06 5.48 9.49
N ALA A 34 6.45 5.50 10.68
CA ALA A 34 6.90 4.68 11.81
C ALA A 34 6.68 3.17 11.61
N ALA A 35 5.57 2.79 10.98
CA ALA A 35 5.30 1.38 10.66
C ALA A 35 6.31 0.85 9.65
N HIS A 36 6.57 1.60 8.57
CA HIS A 36 7.56 1.20 7.57
C HIS A 36 8.99 1.16 8.14
N GLY A 37 9.33 2.08 9.04
CA GLY A 37 10.60 2.08 9.76
C GLY A 37 10.81 0.85 10.66
N ARG A 38 9.72 0.21 11.13
CA ARG A 38 9.79 -1.07 11.85
C ARG A 38 9.79 -2.28 10.92
N LEU A 39 9.07 -2.21 9.80
CA LEU A 39 8.99 -3.32 8.85
C LEU A 39 10.31 -3.53 8.09
N LEU A 40 10.94 -2.46 7.60
CA LEU A 40 12.13 -2.59 6.75
C LEU A 40 13.29 -3.36 7.43
N PRO A 41 13.68 -3.09 8.69
CA PRO A 41 14.71 -3.88 9.36
C PRO A 41 14.36 -5.36 9.49
N LEU A 42 13.07 -5.72 9.63
CA LEU A 42 12.64 -7.12 9.65
C LEU A 42 12.84 -7.76 8.28
N ILE A 43 12.47 -7.05 7.20
CA ILE A 43 12.68 -7.50 5.82
C ILE A 43 14.17 -7.72 5.53
N GLU A 44 15.01 -6.76 5.91
CA GLU A 44 16.48 -6.83 5.70
C GLU A 44 17.12 -8.00 6.45
N LYS A 45 16.56 -8.40 7.58
CA LYS A 45 17.01 -9.57 8.37
C LYS A 45 16.36 -10.88 7.95
N GLY A 46 15.40 -10.87 7.01
CA GLY A 46 14.62 -12.04 6.65
C GLY A 46 13.69 -12.53 7.77
N GLU A 47 13.32 -11.66 8.71
CA GLU A 47 12.41 -11.97 9.81
C GLU A 47 10.94 -11.88 9.37
N PRO A 48 10.04 -12.67 9.99
CA PRO A 48 8.62 -12.63 9.67
C PRO A 48 8.01 -11.26 9.99
N LEU A 49 7.18 -10.76 9.07
CA LEU A 49 6.42 -9.53 9.29
C LEU A 49 5.19 -9.79 10.16
N PRO A 50 4.74 -8.80 10.96
CA PRO A 50 3.51 -8.92 11.76
C PRO A 50 2.23 -8.88 10.92
N ILE A 51 2.35 -8.72 9.59
CA ILE A 51 1.27 -8.72 8.61
C ILE A 51 1.70 -9.50 7.37
N ASP A 52 0.78 -10.21 6.74
CA ASP A 52 0.99 -10.75 5.40
C ASP A 52 0.65 -9.66 4.36
N VAL A 53 1.66 -9.21 3.63
CA VAL A 53 1.53 -8.15 2.61
C VAL A 53 1.18 -8.72 1.23
N LYS A 54 1.21 -10.03 1.03
CA LYS A 54 0.99 -10.66 -0.28
C LYS A 54 -0.42 -10.39 -0.78
N GLY A 55 -0.54 -9.83 -1.98
CA GLY A 55 -1.82 -9.46 -2.58
C GLY A 55 -2.44 -8.18 -1.98
N GLN A 56 -1.85 -7.60 -0.93
CA GLN A 56 -2.50 -6.55 -0.17
C GLN A 56 -2.20 -5.15 -0.68
N ILE A 57 -2.98 -4.21 -0.19
CA ILE A 57 -2.81 -2.77 -0.43
C ILE A 57 -2.51 -2.08 0.90
N ILE A 58 -1.49 -1.21 0.90
CA ILE A 58 -1.19 -0.34 2.04
C ILE A 58 -1.69 1.08 1.76
N TYR A 59 -2.63 1.55 2.58
CA TYR A 59 -3.07 2.93 2.59
C TYR A 59 -2.21 3.79 3.52
N TYR A 60 -1.51 4.75 2.94
CA TYR A 60 -0.72 5.73 3.66
C TYR A 60 -1.60 6.78 4.33
N THR A 61 -2.01 6.49 5.56
CA THR A 61 -2.89 7.34 6.36
C THR A 61 -2.63 7.20 7.85
N GLY A 62 -3.14 8.16 8.62
CA GLY A 62 -3.26 8.10 10.07
C GLY A 62 -4.67 8.60 10.42
N PRO A 63 -5.63 7.71 10.71
CA PRO A 63 -7.01 8.10 11.01
C PRO A 63 -7.07 9.07 12.19
N SER A 64 -7.96 10.06 12.13
CA SER A 64 -8.28 10.85 13.31
C SER A 64 -9.06 10.01 14.33
N PRO A 65 -9.18 10.46 15.60
CA PRO A 65 -10.09 9.84 16.55
C PRO A 65 -11.52 9.76 15.98
N ALA A 66 -12.20 8.64 16.24
CA ALA A 66 -13.59 8.46 15.87
C ALA A 66 -14.51 9.30 16.76
N ARG A 67 -15.56 9.87 16.17
CA ARG A 67 -16.65 10.50 16.95
C ARG A 67 -17.55 9.40 17.54
N PRO A 68 -18.30 9.68 18.63
CA PRO A 68 -19.26 8.73 19.17
C PRO A 68 -20.21 8.19 18.08
N GLY A 69 -20.38 6.87 18.03
CA GLY A 69 -21.22 6.19 17.03
C GLY A 69 -20.60 6.00 15.64
N SER A 70 -19.39 6.52 15.38
CA SER A 70 -18.68 6.32 14.11
C SER A 70 -17.64 5.19 14.23
N VAL A 71 -17.50 4.38 13.18
CA VAL A 71 -16.54 3.26 13.14
C VAL A 71 -15.08 3.75 13.07
N ILE A 72 -14.85 4.89 12.43
CA ILE A 72 -13.52 5.49 12.25
C ILE A 72 -13.62 7.01 12.12
N GLY A 73 -12.58 7.74 12.50
CA GLY A 73 -12.47 9.17 12.21
C GLY A 73 -12.13 9.45 10.75
N SER A 74 -11.78 10.69 10.43
CA SER A 74 -11.38 11.09 9.08
C SER A 74 -10.11 10.34 8.63
N VAL A 75 -10.13 9.77 7.42
CA VAL A 75 -9.04 8.94 6.88
C VAL A 75 -8.52 9.49 5.55
N GLY A 76 -7.85 10.64 5.61
CA GLY A 76 -7.23 11.26 4.42
C GLY A 76 -5.84 10.67 4.09
N PRO A 77 -5.39 10.75 2.83
CA PRO A 77 -4.08 10.26 2.41
C PRO A 77 -2.95 11.18 2.89
N THR A 78 -1.77 10.60 3.13
CA THR A 78 -0.53 11.34 3.32
C THR A 78 0.40 11.24 2.10
N THR A 79 1.43 12.08 2.08
CA THR A 79 2.40 12.16 0.97
C THR A 79 3.11 10.82 0.75
N ALA A 80 2.93 10.24 -0.43
CA ALA A 80 3.41 8.90 -0.75
C ALA A 80 4.94 8.82 -0.88
N SER A 81 5.59 9.88 -1.36
CA SER A 81 7.05 9.91 -1.56
C SER A 81 7.87 9.66 -0.30
N ARG A 82 7.32 9.93 0.90
CA ARG A 82 7.99 9.62 2.18
C ARG A 82 8.20 8.12 2.38
N MET A 83 7.42 7.28 1.70
CA MET A 83 7.50 5.82 1.78
C MET A 83 8.35 5.20 0.65
N ASP A 84 8.89 6.00 -0.26
CA ASP A 84 9.59 5.51 -1.47
C ASP A 84 10.80 4.64 -1.16
N LYS A 85 11.55 4.96 -0.10
CA LYS A 85 12.71 4.16 0.33
C LYS A 85 12.34 2.76 0.86
N PHE A 86 11.09 2.57 1.29
CA PHE A 86 10.62 1.30 1.87
C PHE A 86 9.81 0.47 0.87
N THR A 87 9.14 1.14 -0.07
CA THR A 87 8.14 0.50 -0.95
C THR A 87 8.72 -0.63 -1.80
N PRO A 88 9.92 -0.52 -2.43
CA PRO A 88 10.48 -1.60 -3.24
C PRO A 88 10.63 -2.93 -2.49
N ALA A 89 11.09 -2.88 -1.22
CA ALA A 89 11.24 -4.07 -0.39
C ALA A 89 9.90 -4.76 -0.10
N LEU A 90 8.83 -3.98 0.13
CA LEU A 90 7.49 -4.54 0.33
C LEU A 90 6.88 -5.10 -0.96
N LEU A 91 7.10 -4.45 -2.10
CA LEU A 91 6.67 -4.95 -3.41
C LEU A 91 7.35 -6.29 -3.73
N ALA A 92 8.64 -6.44 -3.41
CA ALA A 92 9.36 -7.70 -3.58
C ALA A 92 8.78 -8.85 -2.73
N LEU A 93 8.13 -8.56 -1.61
CA LEU A 93 7.41 -9.53 -0.78
C LEU A 93 5.96 -9.79 -1.24
N GLY A 94 5.52 -9.16 -2.34
CA GLY A 94 4.22 -9.41 -2.94
C GLY A 94 3.13 -8.39 -2.59
N LEU A 95 3.49 -7.23 -2.01
CA LEU A 95 2.56 -6.11 -1.91
C LEU A 95 2.07 -5.71 -3.32
N LYS A 96 0.77 -5.46 -3.49
CA LYS A 96 0.15 -5.21 -4.81
C LYS A 96 -0.33 -3.79 -5.04
N GLY A 97 -0.22 -2.92 -4.04
CA GLY A 97 -0.60 -1.54 -4.24
C GLY A 97 -0.38 -0.68 -3.01
N THR A 98 -0.32 0.62 -3.26
CA THR A 98 -0.21 1.63 -2.21
C THR A 98 -1.15 2.78 -2.52
N ILE A 99 -1.86 3.30 -1.52
CA ILE A 99 -2.73 4.46 -1.66
C ILE A 99 -2.09 5.64 -0.91
N GLY A 100 -1.97 6.78 -1.57
CA GLY A 100 -1.41 8.00 -0.99
C GLY A 100 -1.61 9.21 -1.91
N LYS A 101 -0.97 10.34 -1.59
CA LYS A 101 -1.00 11.54 -2.44
C LYS A 101 0.39 11.99 -2.89
N GLY A 102 0.46 12.65 -4.05
CA GLY A 102 1.70 13.17 -4.62
C GLY A 102 2.46 12.15 -5.48
N TYR A 103 3.51 12.63 -6.14
CA TYR A 103 4.32 11.82 -7.06
C TYR A 103 5.18 10.78 -6.32
N ARG A 104 5.56 9.74 -7.07
CA ARG A 104 6.48 8.68 -6.64
C ARG A 104 7.80 8.79 -7.41
N GLY A 105 8.91 8.50 -6.73
CA GLY A 105 10.24 8.43 -7.33
C GLY A 105 10.40 7.28 -8.32
N GLN A 106 11.46 7.35 -9.14
CA GLN A 106 11.78 6.35 -10.14
C GLN A 106 11.96 4.92 -9.59
N PRO A 107 12.64 4.71 -8.44
CA PRO A 107 12.83 3.35 -7.89
C PRO A 107 11.52 2.61 -7.61
N VAL A 108 10.48 3.34 -7.19
CA VAL A 108 9.15 2.77 -6.97
C VAL A 108 8.51 2.37 -8.29
N LYS A 109 8.58 3.23 -9.30
CA LYS A 109 7.99 2.93 -10.62
C LYS A 109 8.63 1.70 -11.24
N GLU A 110 9.93 1.50 -11.04
CA GLU A 110 10.65 0.31 -11.49
C GLU A 110 10.21 -0.92 -10.70
N ALA A 111 10.14 -0.82 -9.37
CA ALA A 111 9.68 -1.93 -8.52
C ALA A 111 8.24 -2.37 -8.83
N LEU A 112 7.32 -1.43 -9.12
CA LEU A 112 5.94 -1.75 -9.53
C LEU A 112 5.92 -2.57 -10.82
N ARG A 113 6.75 -2.21 -11.82
CA ARG A 113 6.89 -2.97 -13.07
C ARG A 113 7.51 -4.35 -12.83
N GLN A 114 8.49 -4.43 -11.94
CA GLN A 114 9.21 -5.68 -11.66
C GLN A 114 8.35 -6.70 -10.90
N HIS A 115 7.48 -6.23 -9.99
CA HIS A 115 6.73 -7.09 -9.06
C HIS A 115 5.23 -7.17 -9.34
N THR A 116 4.78 -6.64 -10.49
CA THR A 116 3.37 -6.56 -10.88
C THR A 116 2.54 -5.95 -9.74
N GLY A 117 2.93 -4.75 -9.32
CA GLY A 117 2.31 -4.03 -8.20
C GLY A 117 1.77 -2.65 -8.57
#